data_AF-A0A2E5XJQ4-F1
#
_entry.id   AF-A0A2E5XJQ4-F1
#
_cell.length_a   1.000
_cell.length_b   1.000
_cell.length_c   1.000
_cell.angle_alpha   90.00
_cell.angle_beta   90.00
_cell.angle_gamma   90.00
#
_symmetry.space_group_name_H-M   'P 1'
#
loop_
_entity.id
_entity.type
_entity.pdbx_description
1 polymer ?
#
loop_
_entity_poly.entity_id
_entity_poly.type
_entity_poly.pdbx_seq_one_letter_code
_entity_poly.pdbx_strand_id
1 'polypeptide(L)' 'MADGEKVFWRDVNHVFLRTDGTINADLMWDLLHPSPAGAEAWAKAVMPTLRNLLKDKPRPATHPKATDPRPKSDK' A
#
# COMPACT_ATOMS: atom_id res chain seq x y z
N MET A 1 3.12 16.22 14.51
CA MET A 1 3.86 17.10 13.56
C MET A 1 4.60 16.21 12.58
N ALA A 2 4.76 16.65 11.32
CA ALA A 2 5.58 15.98 10.30
C ALA A 2 6.93 16.72 10.18
N ASP A 3 7.85 16.39 11.09
CA ASP A 3 9.10 17.13 11.35
C ASP A 3 10.21 16.86 10.33
N GLY A 4 10.07 15.85 9.46
CA GLY A 4 11.14 15.48 8.53
C GLY A 4 12.34 14.79 9.17
N GLU A 5 12.24 14.42 10.46
CA GLU A 5 13.27 13.69 11.20
C GLU A 5 12.78 12.31 11.61
N LYS A 6 11.57 12.25 12.19
CA LYS A 6 10.92 11.03 12.66
C LYS A 6 9.57 10.82 11.98
N VAL A 7 8.89 11.89 11.59
CA VAL A 7 7.59 11.85 10.93
C VAL A 7 7.69 12.50 9.55
N PHE A 8 7.48 11.70 8.52
CA PHE A 8 7.57 12.13 7.11
C PHE A 8 6.19 12.03 6.47
N TRP A 9 5.61 13.17 6.10
CA TRP A 9 4.32 13.22 5.41
C TRP A 9 4.49 13.12 3.89
N ARG A 10 3.60 12.40 3.21
CA ARG A 10 3.52 12.30 1.74
C ARG A 10 2.06 12.34 1.31
N ASP A 11 1.73 13.25 0.41
CA ASP A 11 0.46 13.19 -0.32
C ASP A 11 0.56 12.23 -1.49
N VAL A 12 -0.20 11.15 -1.42
CA VAL A 12 -0.33 10.15 -2.49
C VAL A 12 -1.78 9.98 -2.93
N ASN A 13 -2.69 10.87 -2.51
CA ASN A 13 -4.12 10.70 -2.74
C ASN A 13 -4.46 10.72 -4.24
N HIS A 14 -3.71 11.51 -5.02
CA HIS A 14 -3.86 11.60 -6.48
C HIS A 14 -3.76 10.23 -7.19
N VAL A 15 -3.10 9.23 -6.58
CA VAL A 15 -3.01 7.86 -7.12
C VAL A 15 -4.38 7.21 -7.27
N PHE A 16 -5.35 7.58 -6.43
CA PHE A 16 -6.69 7.01 -6.43
C PHE A 16 -7.72 7.84 -7.19
N LEU A 17 -7.32 9.00 -7.72
CA LEU A 17 -8.22 9.95 -8.37
C LEU A 17 -8.11 9.86 -9.89
N ARG A 18 -9.24 10.10 -10.56
CA ARG A 18 -9.26 10.43 -11.98
C ARG A 18 -8.84 11.89 -12.18
N THR A 19 -8.64 12.29 -13.44
CA THR A 19 -8.24 13.65 -13.80
C THR A 19 -9.26 14.72 -13.39
N ASP A 20 -10.53 14.35 -13.24
CA ASP A 20 -11.62 15.22 -12.77
C ASP A 20 -11.75 15.26 -11.24
N GLY A 21 -10.88 14.57 -10.51
CA GLY A 21 -10.88 14.51 -9.05
C GLY A 21 -11.86 13.49 -8.45
N THR A 22 -12.60 12.73 -9.28
CA THR A 22 -13.45 11.64 -8.76
C THR A 22 -12.61 10.45 -8.33
N ILE A 23 -13.10 9.67 -7.35
CA ILE A 23 -12.44 8.43 -6.93
C ILE A 23 -12.54 7.39 -8.06
N ASN A 24 -11.40 6.80 -8.40
CA ASN A 24 -11.35 5.70 -9.35
C ASN A 24 -11.81 4.39 -8.70
N ALA A 25 -13.05 3.97 -9.01
CA ALA A 25 -13.64 2.74 -8.50
C ALA A 25 -12.86 1.46 -8.87
N ASP A 26 -12.03 1.48 -9.93
CA ASP A 26 -11.16 0.33 -10.25
C ASP A 26 -10.02 0.17 -9.23
N LEU A 27 -9.62 1.27 -8.61
CA LEU A 27 -8.59 1.32 -7.57
C LEU A 27 -9.18 1.28 -6.15
N MET A 28 -10.40 1.79 -5.96
CA MET A 28 -11.13 1.81 -4.69
C MET A 28 -12.58 1.35 -4.91
N TRP A 29 -12.81 0.04 -4.85
CA TRP A 29 -14.04 -0.61 -5.32
C TRP A 29 -15.30 -0.23 -4.52
N ASP A 30 -15.16 0.17 -3.27
CA ASP A 30 -16.23 0.71 -2.41
C ASP A 30 -15.99 2.18 -2.03
N LEU A 31 -15.15 2.88 -2.79
CA LEU A 31 -14.73 4.25 -2.56
C LEU A 31 -13.92 4.47 -1.27
N LEU A 32 -13.44 3.39 -0.61
CA LEU A 32 -12.63 3.47 0.61
C LEU A 32 -11.43 2.51 0.60
N HIS A 33 -11.64 1.25 0.24
CA HIS A 33 -10.62 0.21 0.33
C HIS A 33 -9.91 0.00 -1.02
N PRO A 34 -8.57 -0.01 -1.04
CA PRO A 34 -7.83 -0.33 -2.26
C PRO A 34 -8.16 -1.72 -2.80
N SER A 35 -8.43 -1.82 -4.10
CA SER A 35 -8.39 -3.09 -4.84
C SER A 35 -6.94 -3.60 -4.93
N PRO A 36 -6.68 -4.81 -5.47
CA PRO A 36 -5.30 -5.24 -5.74
C PRO A 36 -4.50 -4.25 -6.60
N ALA A 37 -5.14 -3.68 -7.63
CA ALA A 37 -4.53 -2.65 -8.47
C ALA A 37 -4.30 -1.35 -7.68
N GLY A 38 -5.25 -0.95 -6.83
CA GLY A 38 -5.10 0.20 -5.94
C GLY A 38 -3.95 0.04 -4.94
N ALA A 39 -3.81 -1.15 -4.35
CA ALA A 39 -2.72 -1.46 -3.43
C ALA A 39 -1.35 -1.43 -4.13
N GLU A 40 -1.26 -1.94 -5.35
CA GLU A 40 -0.03 -1.87 -6.15
C GLU A 40 0.33 -0.43 -6.51
N ALA A 41 -0.66 0.39 -6.91
CA ALA A 41 -0.45 1.79 -7.23
C ALA A 41 0.02 2.59 -6.01
N TRP A 42 -0.61 2.36 -4.84
CA TRP A 42 -0.18 2.93 -3.57
C TRP A 42 1.25 2.52 -3.22
N ALA A 43 1.57 1.22 -3.34
CA ALA A 43 2.91 0.72 -3.08
C ALA A 43 3.94 1.44 -3.96
N LYS A 44 3.71 1.52 -5.28
CA LYS A 44 4.59 2.24 -6.20
C LYS A 44 4.82 3.70 -5.78
N ALA A 45 3.78 4.37 -5.28
CA ALA A 45 3.87 5.76 -4.83
C ALA A 45 4.67 5.93 -3.52
N VAL A 46 4.50 5.04 -2.53
CA VAL A 46 5.19 5.17 -1.23
C VAL A 46 6.62 4.61 -1.23
N MET A 47 6.91 3.63 -2.09
CA MET A 47 8.17 2.89 -2.08
C MET A 47 9.44 3.73 -2.23
N PRO A 48 9.50 4.81 -3.04
CA PRO A 48 10.68 5.69 -3.09
C PRO A 48 11.02 6.29 -1.72
N THR A 49 9.99 6.73 -0.97
CA THR A 49 10.19 7.29 0.37
C THR A 49 10.67 6.20 1.33
N LEU A 50 10.05 5.02 1.28
CA LEU A 50 10.47 3.90 2.14
C LEU A 50 11.91 3.45 1.87
N ARG A 51 12.32 3.34 0.60
CA ARG A 51 13.72 3.00 0.25
C ARG A 51 14.72 4.00 0.81
N ASN A 52 14.42 5.30 0.71
CA ASN A 52 15.26 6.34 1.25
C ASN A 52 15.37 6.27 2.79
N LEU A 53 14.25 6.09 3.48
CA LEU A 53 14.20 6.05 4.94
C LEU A 53 14.81 4.77 5.53
N LEU A 54 14.59 3.62 4.87
CA LEU A 54 15.06 2.31 5.34
C LEU A 54 16.50 2.01 4.94
N LYS A 55 17.14 2.85 4.12
CA LYS A 55 18.52 2.68 3.62
C LYS A 55 18.74 1.28 3.03
N ASP A 56 17.72 0.79 2.33
CA ASP A 56 17.62 -0.48 1.59
C ASP A 56 18.63 -1.57 2.00
N LYS A 57 18.55 -2.05 3.26
CA LYS A 57 19.06 -3.40 3.57
C LYS A 57 17.92 -4.37 3.27
N PRO A 58 18.06 -5.24 2.25
CA PRO A 58 17.06 -6.25 1.99
C PRO A 58 16.90 -7.10 3.25
N ARG A 59 15.70 -7.11 3.81
CA ARG A 59 15.36 -8.14 4.81
C ARG A 59 15.13 -9.41 4.01
N PRO A 60 15.84 -10.52 4.30
CA PRO A 60 15.55 -11.78 3.62
C PRO A 60 14.06 -12.08 3.74
N ALA A 61 13.45 -12.47 2.63
CA ALA A 61 12.03 -12.83 2.58
C ALA A 61 11.80 -14.14 3.33
N THR A 62 11.91 -14.12 4.66
CA THR A 62 11.44 -15.20 5.53
C THR A 62 9.97 -14.96 5.81
N HIS A 63 9.15 -15.02 4.76
CA HIS A 63 7.78 -15.45 4.96
C HIS A 63 7.82 -16.97 4.83
N PRO A 64 7.67 -17.76 5.91
CA PRO A 64 7.30 -19.15 5.72
C PRO A 64 6.06 -19.12 4.84
N LYS A 65 6.15 -19.76 3.66
CA LYS A 65 4.99 -20.03 2.82
C LYS A 65 3.95 -20.63 3.75
N ALA A 66 2.79 -20.00 3.91
CA ALA A 66 1.73 -20.53 4.76
C ALA A 66 1.36 -21.92 4.22
N THR A 67 1.91 -22.97 4.82
CA THR A 67 1.61 -24.37 4.54
C THR A 67 0.48 -24.88 5.41
N ASP A 68 -0.17 -24.02 6.19
CA ASP A 68 -1.29 -24.41 7.03
C ASP A 68 -2.59 -24.31 6.23
N PRO A 69 -3.32 -25.42 6.00
CA PRO A 69 -4.62 -25.35 5.37
C PRO A 69 -5.55 -24.51 6.26
N ARG A 70 -6.03 -23.38 5.72
CA ARG A 70 -7.11 -22.59 6.37
C ARG A 70 -8.22 -23.56 6.82
N PRO A 71 -8.61 -23.57 8.12
CA PRO A 71 -9.77 -24.34 8.52
C PRO A 71 -10.96 -23.88 7.68
N LYS A 72 -11.66 -24.84 7.07
CA LYS A 72 -12.92 -24.55 6.38
C LYS A 72 -13.86 -23.98 7.43
N SER A 73 -14.36 -22.77 7.15
CA SER A 73 -15.48 -22.22 7.91
C SER A 73 -16.67 -23.13 7.66
N ASP A 74 -17.03 -23.94 8.64
CA ASP A 74 -18.31 -24.65 8.65
C ASP A 74 -19.40 -23.58 8.77
N LYS A 75 -20.14 -23.39 7.68
CA LYS A 75 -21.45 -22.76 7.64
C LYS A 75 -22.43 -23.81 7.12
#